data_AF-A0A2P5MVL2-F1
#
_entry.id   AF-A0A2P5MVL2-F1
#
_cell.length_a   1.000
_cell.length_b   1.000
_cell.length_c   1.000
_cell.angle_alpha   90.00
_cell.angle_beta   90.00
_cell.angle_gamma   90.00
#
_symmetry.space_group_name_H-M   'P 1'
#
loop_
_entity.id
_entity.type
_entity.pdbx_description
1 polymer ?
#
loop_
_entity_poly.entity_id
_entity_poly.type
_entity_poly.pdbx_seq_one_letter_code
_entity_poly.pdbx_strand_id
1 'polypeptide(L)'
;MMKWIDVCAMEDLQPNSGVCALVNDRQVAIFFIPKETQVYAVSNYDPFSKTNILSRGMIGDLTGQRVVASPMYKQHFNLVTGACLEDDSVSIPVYSVKIENARVLIGVEENS
;
A
#
# COMPACT_ATOMS: atom_id res chain seq x y z
N MET A 1 1.30 -8.70 19.43
CA MET A 1 1.72 -7.29 19.65
C MET A 1 2.04 -6.70 18.27
N MET A 2 1.66 -5.45 17.99
CA MET A 2 2.03 -4.85 16.70
C MET A 2 3.45 -4.32 16.76
N LYS A 3 4.31 -4.81 15.87
CA LYS A 3 5.70 -4.35 15.75
C LYS A 3 5.78 -3.34 14.62
N TRP A 4 6.35 -2.18 14.92
CA TRP A 4 6.59 -1.14 13.94
C TRP A 4 7.99 -1.31 13.36
N ILE A 5 8.06 -1.48 12.05
CA ILE A 5 9.31 -1.61 11.29
C ILE A 5 9.52 -0.32 10.52
N ASP A 6 10.65 0.33 10.78
CA ASP A 6 11.10 1.49 10.01
C ASP A 6 11.54 1.04 8.61
N VAL A 7 10.94 1.61 7.56
CA VAL A 7 11.20 1.22 6.17
C VAL A 7 12.01 2.25 5.39
N CYS A 8 11.72 3.55 5.52
CA CYS A 8 12.41 4.62 4.79
C CYS A 8 12.13 5.99 5.41
N ALA A 9 12.84 7.03 4.96
CA ALA A 9 12.49 8.40 5.31
C ALA A 9 11.24 8.83 4.51
N MET A 10 10.47 9.77 5.04
CA MET A 10 9.33 10.36 4.34
C MET A 10 9.76 11.04 3.03
N GLU A 11 10.96 11.61 2.99
CA GLU A 11 11.55 12.25 1.82
C GLU A 11 11.93 11.28 0.69
N ASP A 12 12.11 9.99 1.01
CA ASP A 12 12.34 8.94 0.01
C ASP A 12 11.04 8.54 -0.73
N LEU A 13 9.87 8.94 -0.19
CA LEU A 13 8.58 8.66 -0.81
C LEU A 13 8.35 9.59 -1.99
N GLN A 14 8.10 9.00 -3.15
CA GLN A 14 7.67 9.76 -4.31
C GLN A 14 6.20 10.23 -4.14
N PRO A 15 5.92 11.54 -4.20
CA PRO A 15 4.56 12.08 -4.13
C PRO A 15 3.58 11.41 -5.11
N ASN A 16 2.43 10.95 -4.61
CA ASN A 16 1.34 10.34 -5.38
C ASN A 16 1.76 9.09 -6.19
N SER A 17 2.82 8.41 -5.76
CA SER A 17 3.33 7.18 -6.37
C SER A 17 3.49 6.10 -5.32
N GLY A 18 3.50 4.85 -5.77
CA GLY A 18 3.86 3.72 -4.93
C GLY A 18 5.37 3.53 -4.84
N VAL A 19 5.85 3.14 -3.67
CA VAL A 19 7.20 2.65 -3.40
C VAL A 19 7.10 1.25 -2.83
N CYS A 20 7.96 0.33 -3.29
CA CYS A 20 8.00 -1.02 -2.73
C CYS A 20 8.99 -1.08 -1.57
N ALA A 21 8.55 -1.60 -0.43
CA ALA A 21 9.38 -1.93 0.72
C ALA A 21 9.31 -3.44 1.00
N LEU A 22 10.40 -3.98 1.56
CA LEU A 22 10.44 -5.37 2.02
C LEU A 22 10.33 -5.38 3.55
N VAL A 23 9.28 -6.01 4.08
CA VAL A 23 8.98 -6.04 5.51
C VAL A 23 8.72 -7.49 5.93
N ASN A 24 9.60 -8.09 6.74
CA ASN A 24 9.55 -9.51 7.13
C ASN A 24 9.31 -10.45 5.94
N ASP A 25 10.13 -10.33 4.89
CA ASP A 25 10.04 -11.10 3.63
C ASP A 25 8.74 -10.88 2.83
N ARG A 26 7.90 -9.92 3.20
CA ARG A 26 6.71 -9.52 2.46
C ARG A 26 6.96 -8.22 1.70
N GLN A 27 6.57 -8.19 0.44
CA GLN A 27 6.62 -6.95 -0.35
C GLN A 27 5.37 -6.11 -0.08
N VAL A 28 5.60 -4.89 0.40
CA VAL A 28 4.58 -3.92 0.76
C VAL A 28 4.69 -2.73 -0.19
N ALA A 29 3.60 -2.39 -0.86
CA ALA A 29 3.47 -1.18 -1.65
C ALA A 29 2.98 -0.04 -0.75
N ILE A 30 3.80 1.01 -0.64
CA ILE A 30 3.57 2.19 0.18
C ILE A 30 3.19 3.34 -0.74
N PHE A 31 2.04 3.96 -0.50
CA PHE A 31 1.52 5.06 -1.28
C PHE A 31 1.45 6.32 -0.42
N PHE A 32 2.10 7.39 -0.88
CA PHE A 32 2.12 8.66 -0.18
C PHE A 32 1.29 9.71 -0.90
N ILE A 33 0.35 10.33 -0.18
CA ILE A 33 -0.50 11.41 -0.67
C ILE A 33 -0.16 12.69 0.10
N PRO A 34 0.84 13.47 -0.35
CA PRO A 34 1.32 14.63 0.40
C PRO A 34 0.25 15.70 0.62
N LYS A 35 -0.72 15.85 -0.30
CA LYS A 35 -1.83 16.81 -0.12
C LYS A 35 -2.68 16.52 1.11
N GLU A 36 -2.70 15.28 1.58
CA GLU A 36 -3.46 14.83 2.75
C GLU A 36 -2.54 14.50 3.93
N THR A 37 -1.21 14.58 3.74
CA THR A 37 -0.20 14.06 4.68
C THR A 37 -0.49 12.61 5.08
N GLN A 38 -1.08 11.85 4.16
CA GLN A 38 -1.56 10.50 4.41
C GLN A 38 -0.68 9.49 3.69
N VAL A 39 -0.41 8.39 4.36
CA VAL A 39 0.30 7.24 3.80
C VAL A 39 -0.60 6.01 3.92
N TYR A 40 -0.53 5.15 2.90
CA TYR A 40 -1.22 3.88 2.83
C TYR A 40 -0.22 2.77 2.54
N ALA A 41 -0.49 1.58 3.04
CA ALA A 41 0.37 0.42 2.83
C ALA A 41 -0.48 -0.82 2.55
N VAL A 42 -0.24 -1.45 1.42
CA VAL A 42 -0.93 -2.67 0.97
C VAL A 42 0.09 -3.68 0.46
N SER A 43 -0.30 -4.93 0.23
CA SER A 43 0.59 -5.89 -0.42
C SER A 43 0.98 -5.40 -1.81
N ASN A 44 2.25 -5.58 -2.19
CA ASN A 44 2.69 -5.28 -3.55
C ASN A 44 2.21 -6.35 -4.56
N TYR A 45 1.75 -7.49 -4.07
CA TYR A 45 1.30 -8.61 -4.88
C TYR A 45 -0.12 -8.37 -5.42
N ASP A 46 -0.25 -8.41 -6.74
CA ASP A 46 -1.52 -8.37 -7.44
C ASP A 46 -2.04 -9.82 -7.63
N PRO A 47 -3.21 -10.18 -7.05
CA PRO A 47 -3.77 -11.51 -7.15
C PRO A 47 -4.21 -11.90 -8.57
N PHE A 48 -4.54 -10.93 -9.44
CA PHE A 48 -4.94 -11.20 -10.81
C PHE A 48 -3.74 -11.53 -11.70
N SER A 49 -2.70 -10.69 -11.65
CA SER A 49 -1.48 -10.93 -12.44
C SER A 49 -0.52 -11.92 -11.80
N LYS A 50 -0.71 -12.23 -10.51
CA LYS A 50 0.19 -13.08 -9.71
C LYS A 50 1.62 -12.56 -9.66
N THR A 51 1.78 -11.23 -9.64
CA THR A 51 3.08 -10.56 -9.64
C THR A 51 3.13 -9.38 -8.66
N ASN A 52 4.34 -9.02 -8.22
CA ASN A 52 4.57 -7.88 -7.34
C ASN A 52 4.67 -6.59 -8.15
N ILE A 53 3.53 -5.97 -8.46
CA ILE A 53 3.44 -4.85 -9.41
C ILE A 53 2.60 -3.67 -8.91
N LEU A 54 1.87 -3.81 -7.80
CA LEU A 54 0.93 -2.78 -7.35
C LEU A 54 1.61 -1.46 -7.00
N SER A 55 2.86 -1.47 -6.54
CA SER A 55 3.64 -0.26 -6.28
C SER A 55 3.86 0.61 -7.53
N ARG A 56 3.71 0.04 -8.73
CA ARG A 56 3.76 0.79 -10.00
C ARG A 56 2.38 1.24 -10.48
N GLY A 57 1.34 0.93 -9.72
CA GLY A 57 -0.03 1.32 -9.98
C GLY A 57 -0.26 2.82 -9.82
N MET A 58 -1.32 3.29 -10.45
CA MET A 58 -1.73 4.69 -10.36
C MET A 58 -2.69 4.88 -9.19
N ILE A 59 -2.40 5.86 -8.33
CA ILE A 59 -3.34 6.24 -7.26
C ILE A 59 -4.53 6.97 -7.89
N GLY A 60 -5.73 6.54 -7.56
CA GLY A 60 -6.99 7.16 -7.96
C GLY A 60 -7.86 7.51 -6.76
N ASP A 61 -8.91 8.28 -7.05
CA ASP A 61 -10.04 8.49 -6.15
C ASP A 61 -11.30 8.05 -6.89
N LEU A 62 -11.97 7.04 -6.37
CA LEU A 62 -13.29 6.63 -6.86
C LEU A 62 -14.32 6.86 -5.75
N THR A 63 -15.24 7.78 -5.98
CA THR A 63 -16.34 8.08 -5.05
C THR A 63 -15.89 8.42 -3.63
N GLY A 64 -14.72 9.05 -3.47
CA GLY A 64 -14.13 9.38 -2.16
C GLY A 64 -13.29 8.25 -1.56
N GLN A 65 -13.12 7.14 -2.27
CA GLN A 65 -12.25 6.03 -1.86
C GLN A 65 -10.91 6.14 -2.57
N ARG A 66 -9.83 6.18 -1.79
CA ARG A 66 -8.47 6.10 -2.34
C ARG A 66 -8.21 4.68 -2.83
N VAL A 67 -7.83 4.57 -4.09
CA VAL A 67 -7.54 3.29 -4.73
C VAL A 67 -6.19 3.30 -5.41
N VAL A 68 -5.66 2.13 -5.71
CA VAL A 68 -4.59 1.92 -6.68
C VAL A 68 -5.10 1.07 -7.83
N ALA A 69 -4.90 1.55 -9.06
CA ALA A 69 -5.17 0.80 -10.27
C ALA A 69 -3.96 -0.09 -10.63
N SER A 70 -4.17 -1.41 -10.77
CA SER A 70 -3.12 -2.34 -11.23
C SER A 70 -2.67 -1.98 -12.66
N PRO A 71 -1.36 -1.83 -12.91
CA PRO A 71 -0.84 -1.52 -14.26
C PRO A 71 -1.18 -2.57 -15.32
N MET A 72 -1.37 -3.83 -14.91
CA MET A 72 -1.51 -4.96 -15.83
C MET A 72 -2.95 -5.10 -16.32
N TYR A 73 -3.90 -5.17 -15.38
CA TYR A 73 -5.29 -5.53 -15.69
C TYR A 73 -6.30 -4.47 -15.25
N LYS A 74 -5.83 -3.30 -14.78
CA LYS A 74 -6.63 -2.11 -14.44
C LYS A 74 -7.67 -2.29 -13.33
N GLN A 75 -7.62 -3.35 -12.54
CA GLN A 75 -8.45 -3.47 -11.34
C GLN A 75 -8.04 -2.41 -10.32
N HIS A 76 -9.03 -1.92 -9.58
CA HIS A 76 -8.85 -0.91 -8.55
C HIS A 76 -8.93 -1.56 -7.19
N PHE A 77 -7.86 -1.44 -6.42
CA PHE A 77 -7.81 -1.90 -5.04
C PHE A 77 -7.90 -0.72 -4.09
N ASN A 78 -8.82 -0.78 -3.14
CA ASN A 78 -8.97 0.24 -2.11
C ASN A 78 -7.73 0.24 -1.19
N LEU A 79 -7.11 1.40 -1.00
CA LEU A 79 -5.90 1.56 -0.20
C LEU A 79 -6.14 1.51 1.32
N VAL A 80 -7.40 1.65 1.74
CA VAL A 80 -7.82 1.58 3.15
C VAL A 80 -8.24 0.17 3.53
N THR A 81 -9.05 -0.48 2.69
CA THR A 81 -9.66 -1.78 3.00
C THR A 81 -9.01 -2.95 2.27
N GLY A 82 -8.27 -2.69 1.20
CA GLY A 82 -7.68 -3.73 0.34
C GLY A 82 -8.68 -4.38 -0.62
N ALA A 83 -9.97 -4.04 -0.56
CA ALA A 83 -10.99 -4.62 -1.41
C ALA A 83 -10.79 -4.23 -2.88
N CYS A 84 -10.99 -5.19 -3.79
CA CYS A 84 -11.09 -4.95 -5.22
C CYS A 84 -12.48 -4.38 -5.54
N LEU A 85 -12.55 -3.27 -6.28
CA LEU A 85 -13.83 -2.64 -6.62
C LEU A 85 -14.59 -3.40 -7.72
N GLU A 86 -13.90 -4.16 -8.54
CA GLU A 86 -14.49 -4.94 -9.63
C GLU A 86 -14.92 -6.35 -9.20
N ASP A 87 -14.36 -6.87 -8.11
CA ASP A 87 -14.61 -8.23 -7.63
C ASP A 87 -14.56 -8.28 -6.10
N ASP A 88 -15.73 -8.26 -5.47
CA ASP A 88 -15.88 -8.28 -4.01
C ASP A 88 -15.30 -9.55 -3.35
N SER A 89 -15.03 -10.61 -4.12
CA SER A 89 -14.38 -11.83 -3.61
C SER A 89 -12.87 -11.70 -3.49
N VAL A 90 -12.28 -10.65 -4.06
CA VAL A 90 -10.85 -10.41 -4.10
C VAL A 90 -10.48 -9.23 -3.21
N SER A 91 -9.49 -9.44 -2.34
CA SER A 91 -8.87 -8.37 -1.57
C SER A 91 -7.37 -8.61 -1.40
N ILE A 92 -6.64 -7.53 -1.15
CA ILE A 92 -5.21 -7.57 -0.84
C ILE A 92 -4.98 -7.22 0.63
N PRO A 93 -3.94 -7.80 1.27
CA PRO A 93 -3.58 -7.42 2.63
C PRO A 93 -3.28 -5.92 2.74
N VAL A 94 -3.85 -5.29 3.76
CA VAL A 94 -3.54 -3.91 4.17
C VAL A 94 -2.67 -3.96 5.42
N TYR A 95 -1.69 -3.07 5.50
CA TYR A 95 -0.79 -2.95 6.63
C TYR A 95 -1.03 -1.62 7.33
N SER A 96 -0.97 -1.60 8.67
CA SER A 96 -0.97 -0.32 9.37
C SER A 96 0.32 0.42 9.03
N VAL A 97 0.21 1.71 8.77
CA VAL A 97 1.35 2.55 8.41
C VAL A 97 1.20 3.90 9.08
N LYS A 98 2.32 4.48 9.51
CA LYS A 98 2.37 5.83 10.07
C LYS A 98 3.65 6.54 9.67
N ILE A 99 3.61 7.87 9.72
CA ILE A 99 4.80 8.72 9.65
C ILE A 99 5.08 9.24 11.06
N GLU A 100 6.28 9.00 11.58
CA GLU A 100 6.70 9.44 12.90
C GLU A 100 8.16 9.91 12.82
N ASN A 101 8.47 11.12 13.30
CA ASN A 101 9.81 11.71 13.21
C ASN A 101 10.40 11.69 11.79
N ALA A 102 9.58 11.99 10.78
CA ALA A 102 9.94 11.93 9.36
C ALA A 102 10.38 10.54 8.85
N ARG A 103 10.07 9.47 9.59
CA ARG A 103 10.26 8.07 9.20
C ARG A 103 8.92 7.43 8.90
N VAL A 104 8.90 6.54 7.91
CA VAL A 104 7.73 5.71 7.57
C VAL A 104 7.85 4.41 8.33
N LEU A 105 6.83 4.05 9.10
CA LEU A 105 6.79 2.80 9.85
C LEU A 105 5.63 1.94 9.39
N ILE A 106 5.92 0.66 9.14
CA ILE A 106 4.93 -0.36 8.82
C ILE A 106 4.70 -1.23 10.06
N GLY A 107 3.44 -1.32 10.47
CA GLY A 107 3.00 -2.20 11.54
C GLY A 107 2.78 -3.60 10.99
N VAL A 108 3.46 -4.58 11.59
CA VAL A 108 3.28 -5.99 11.31
C VAL A 108 2.80 -6.71 12.57
N GLU A 109 1.90 -7.67 12.38
CA GLU A 109 1.51 -8.59 13.45
C GLU A 109 2.62 -9.63 13.61
N GLU A 110 3.23 -9.68 14.80
CA GLU A 110 4.08 -10.81 15.18
C GLU A 110 3.17 -12.00 15.55
N ASN A 111 3.09 -12.97 14.65
CA ASN A 111 2.59 -14.31 15.00
C ASN A 111 3.70 -15.00 15.80
N SER A 112 3.55 -15.02 17.12
CA SER A 112 4.37 -15.83 18.04
C SER A 112 4.07 -17.32 17.89
#